data_AF-A0A923S4N2-F1
#
_entry.id   AF-A0A923S4N2-F1
#
_cell.length_a   1.000
_cell.length_b   1.000
_cell.length_c   1.000
_cell.angle_alpha   90.00
_cell.angle_beta   90.00
_cell.angle_gamma   90.00
#
_symmetry.space_group_name_H-M   'P 1'
#
loop_
_entity.id
_entity.type
_entity.pdbx_description
1 polymer ?
#
loop_
_entity_poly.entity_id
_entity_poly.type
_entity_poly.pdbx_seq_one_letter_code
_entity_poly.pdbx_strand_id
1 'polypeptide(L)'
;MQSSSTNAIAVFPRAALSNRAAEDVLLPAGQNLADDVRRIWANVARPANNGDDGEAGHRRRSRHIVRFYRELADLGHPITRVEQLDERHAVALLDHWRRSKKALSTIRGEWSLLRAWAAAIGKPEVVRPLTLYWKESIKRPPQPAPGHSARHQDITLLNALRAGSDATHYWVERACAVLHLTVAEAMTLDCQPILRFLEGRRNVDLKARLCAAIATRPHEAREVAQSILAFLQSVGREVLLWQSVDLAKAVTRHANHLAYQRRQLKKKQVVFRQAT
;
A
#
# COMPACT_ATOMS: atom_id res chain seq x y z
N MET A 1 -61.07 -22.92 13.55
CA MET A 1 -60.52 -21.71 12.88
C MET A 1 -59.46 -21.11 13.79
N GLN A 2 -58.19 -21.47 13.60
CA GLN A 2 -57.04 -20.81 14.23
C GLN A 2 -56.02 -20.61 13.13
N SER A 3 -55.78 -19.35 12.77
CA SER A 3 -54.94 -18.95 11.64
C SER A 3 -53.47 -18.93 12.05
N SER A 4 -52.66 -19.72 11.36
CA SER A 4 -51.20 -19.67 11.40
C SER A 4 -50.72 -18.42 10.65
N SER A 5 -49.94 -17.57 11.33
CA SER A 5 -49.21 -16.46 10.69
C SER A 5 -47.71 -16.75 10.72
N THR A 6 -47.21 -17.20 9.58
CA THR A 6 -45.79 -17.44 9.30
C THR A 6 -45.11 -16.11 8.97
N ASN A 7 -44.19 -15.64 9.84
CA ASN A 7 -43.35 -14.48 9.55
C ASN A 7 -42.16 -14.89 8.68
N ALA A 8 -42.16 -14.46 7.42
CA ALA A 8 -41.05 -14.60 6.49
C ALA A 8 -39.97 -13.55 6.79
N ILE A 9 -38.77 -14.02 7.16
CA ILE A 9 -37.56 -13.21 7.26
C ILE A 9 -37.01 -13.02 5.84
N ALA A 10 -37.10 -11.81 5.31
CA ALA A 10 -36.48 -11.45 4.04
C ALA A 10 -34.95 -11.37 4.20
N VAL A 11 -34.24 -12.39 3.69
CA VAL A 11 -32.79 -12.41 3.53
C VAL A 11 -32.45 -11.63 2.25
N PHE A 12 -31.87 -10.43 2.39
CA PHE A 12 -31.34 -9.70 1.23
C PHE A 12 -29.95 -10.27 0.83
N PRO A 13 -29.74 -10.62 -0.44
CA PRO A 13 -28.45 -11.13 -0.90
C PRO A 13 -27.43 -10.00 -1.03
N ARG A 14 -26.25 -10.22 -0.45
CA ARG A 14 -25.08 -9.33 -0.50
C ARG A 14 -24.41 -9.43 -1.88
N ALA A 15 -24.85 -8.62 -2.83
CA ALA A 15 -24.20 -8.52 -4.14
C ALA A 15 -22.86 -7.79 -4.00
N ALA A 16 -21.79 -8.45 -4.44
CA ALA A 16 -20.47 -7.87 -4.60
C ALA A 16 -20.49 -6.87 -5.77
N LEU A 17 -20.56 -5.57 -5.46
CA LEU A 17 -20.46 -4.51 -6.45
C LEU A 17 -19.01 -4.38 -6.95
N SER A 18 -18.83 -4.66 -8.23
CA SER A 18 -17.62 -4.41 -9.00
C SER A 18 -17.25 -2.92 -8.98
N ASN A 19 -15.97 -2.63 -8.71
CA ASN A 19 -15.39 -1.29 -8.56
C ASN A 19 -15.49 -0.35 -9.77
N ARG A 20 -16.07 -0.78 -10.90
CA ARG A 20 -16.12 0.00 -12.15
C ARG A 20 -17.47 0.65 -12.46
N ALA A 21 -18.54 0.25 -11.76
CA ALA A 21 -19.89 0.81 -11.95
C ALA A 21 -20.28 1.84 -10.88
N ALA A 22 -19.37 2.20 -9.97
CA ALA A 22 -19.67 2.96 -8.76
C ALA A 22 -19.45 4.49 -8.88
N GLU A 23 -19.18 5.00 -10.08
CA GLU A 23 -18.85 6.42 -10.30
C GLU A 23 -20.07 7.30 -10.59
N ASP A 24 -21.20 6.75 -11.09
CA ASP A 24 -22.42 7.51 -11.40
C ASP A 24 -23.59 7.20 -10.44
N VAL A 25 -23.37 7.39 -9.15
CA VAL A 25 -24.49 7.46 -8.18
C VAL A 25 -24.79 8.92 -7.91
N LEU A 26 -25.84 9.41 -8.58
CA LEU A 26 -26.52 10.66 -8.27
C LEU A 26 -27.00 10.62 -6.82
N LEU A 27 -26.28 11.32 -5.93
CA LEU A 27 -26.82 11.71 -4.63
C LEU A 27 -27.97 12.69 -4.89
N PRO A 28 -29.15 12.54 -4.24
CA PRO A 28 -30.30 13.36 -4.58
C PRO A 28 -30.09 14.82 -4.17
N ALA A 29 -30.27 15.70 -5.17
CA ALA A 29 -30.34 17.16 -5.15
C ALA A 29 -29.06 17.97 -4.83
N GLY A 30 -28.56 18.64 -5.88
CA GLY A 30 -27.87 19.93 -5.82
C GLY A 30 -26.34 19.87 -5.66
N GLN A 31 -25.62 19.92 -6.78
CA GLN A 31 -24.15 19.81 -6.91
C GLN A 31 -23.60 18.44 -6.48
N ASN A 32 -22.90 17.79 -7.41
CA ASN A 32 -22.36 16.46 -7.20
C ASN A 32 -21.24 16.56 -6.14
N LEU A 33 -21.52 16.11 -4.92
CA LEU A 33 -20.57 16.08 -3.81
C LEU A 33 -19.21 15.48 -4.22
N ALA A 34 -19.20 14.52 -5.16
CA ALA A 34 -17.97 13.97 -5.69
C ALA A 34 -17.17 14.97 -6.56
N ASP A 35 -17.85 15.81 -7.34
CA ASP A 35 -17.24 16.91 -8.09
C ASP A 35 -16.69 17.97 -7.14
N ASP A 36 -17.43 18.32 -6.08
CA ASP A 36 -16.95 19.28 -5.07
C ASP A 36 -15.72 18.76 -4.33
N VAL A 37 -15.74 17.49 -3.92
CA VAL A 37 -14.58 16.82 -3.30
C VAL A 37 -13.38 16.82 -4.25
N ARG A 38 -13.59 16.50 -5.54
CA ARG A 38 -12.52 16.53 -6.54
C ARG A 38 -11.96 17.93 -6.73
N ARG A 39 -12.83 18.94 -6.86
CA ARG A 39 -12.47 20.35 -7.05
C ARG A 39 -11.68 20.91 -5.87
N ILE A 40 -12.17 20.73 -4.65
CA ILE A 40 -11.52 21.25 -3.44
C ILE A 40 -10.14 20.60 -3.26
N TRP A 41 -10.04 19.28 -3.47
CA TRP A 41 -8.76 18.59 -3.31
C TRP A 41 -7.74 18.91 -4.39
N ALA A 42 -8.19 19.24 -5.60
CA ALA A 42 -7.33 19.76 -6.67
C ALA A 42 -6.77 21.16 -6.32
N ASN A 43 -7.56 22.01 -5.65
CA ASN A 43 -7.16 23.37 -5.28
C ASN A 43 -6.28 23.44 -4.03
N VAL A 44 -6.49 22.56 -3.06
CA VAL A 44 -5.75 22.55 -1.77
C VAL A 44 -4.31 22.06 -1.93
N ALA A 45 -3.99 21.39 -3.04
CA ALA A 45 -2.76 20.64 -3.19
C ALA A 45 -1.99 20.97 -4.48
N ARG A 46 -1.84 22.26 -4.81
CA ARG A 46 -0.74 22.73 -5.66
C ARG A 46 0.49 23.07 -4.78
N PRO A 47 1.35 22.11 -4.39
CA PRO A 47 2.73 22.45 -4.10
C PRO A 47 3.45 22.64 -5.45
N ALA A 48 4.26 23.69 -5.54
CA ALA A 48 5.25 23.83 -6.60
C ALA A 48 6.33 22.76 -6.40
N ASN A 49 6.15 21.56 -6.96
CA ASN A 49 7.19 20.67 -7.50
C ASN A 49 6.74 19.19 -7.58
N ASN A 50 7.03 18.61 -8.75
CA ASN A 50 7.29 17.19 -9.06
C ASN A 50 6.11 16.23 -9.31
N GLY A 51 5.97 15.86 -10.60
CA GLY A 51 5.74 14.49 -11.07
C GLY A 51 4.31 14.01 -11.22
N ASP A 52 4.06 13.18 -12.25
CA ASP A 52 2.80 12.48 -12.60
C ASP A 52 2.14 11.70 -11.43
N ASP A 53 2.84 11.49 -10.31
CA ASP A 53 2.34 10.84 -9.10
C ASP A 53 1.27 11.66 -8.34
N GLY A 54 1.20 12.97 -8.60
CA GLY A 54 0.22 13.85 -7.96
C GLY A 54 -1.22 13.46 -8.29
N GLU A 55 -1.53 13.30 -9.57
CA GLU A 55 -2.90 13.11 -10.06
C GLU A 55 -3.53 11.79 -9.58
N ALA A 56 -2.76 10.70 -9.62
CA ALA A 56 -3.18 9.40 -9.09
C ALA A 56 -3.42 9.45 -7.57
N GLY A 57 -2.58 10.18 -6.84
CA GLY A 57 -2.74 10.42 -5.40
C GLY A 57 -3.98 11.24 -5.06
N HIS A 58 -4.34 12.25 -5.88
CA HIS A 58 -5.57 13.02 -5.70
C HIS A 58 -6.80 12.16 -5.95
N ARG A 59 -6.87 11.46 -7.09
CA ARG A 59 -7.98 10.55 -7.41
C ARG A 59 -8.22 9.52 -6.32
N ARG A 60 -7.16 8.97 -5.74
CA ARG A 60 -7.29 8.03 -4.63
C ARG A 60 -7.89 8.68 -3.38
N ARG A 61 -7.39 9.84 -2.97
CA ARG A 61 -7.90 10.56 -1.78
C ARG A 61 -9.35 11.00 -1.95
N SER A 62 -9.74 11.54 -3.10
CA SER A 62 -11.12 11.93 -3.39
C SER A 62 -12.08 10.75 -3.30
N ARG A 63 -11.70 9.58 -3.84
CA ARG A 63 -12.52 8.35 -3.72
C ARG A 63 -12.77 7.94 -2.27
N HIS A 64 -11.76 8.06 -1.41
CA HIS A 64 -11.91 7.75 0.02
C HIS A 64 -12.87 8.73 0.73
N ILE A 65 -12.78 10.03 0.42
CA ILE A 65 -13.69 11.04 0.99
C ILE A 65 -15.14 10.82 0.53
N VAL A 66 -15.35 10.57 -0.76
CA VAL A 66 -16.69 10.22 -1.28
C VAL A 66 -17.23 8.97 -0.59
N ARG A 67 -16.38 7.98 -0.33
CA ARG A 67 -16.77 6.79 0.44
C ARG A 67 -17.20 7.14 1.86
N PHE A 68 -16.53 8.06 2.55
CA PHE A 68 -16.94 8.50 3.89
C PHE A 68 -18.32 9.14 3.89
N TYR A 69 -18.64 9.97 2.91
CA TYR A 69 -19.98 10.55 2.78
C TYR A 69 -21.06 9.51 2.50
N ARG A 70 -20.75 8.47 1.72
CA ARG A 70 -21.66 7.33 1.52
C ARG A 70 -21.88 6.55 2.82
N GLU A 71 -20.80 6.22 3.52
CA GLU A 71 -20.87 5.56 4.82
C GLU A 71 -21.71 6.39 5.82
N LEU A 72 -21.59 7.72 5.81
CA LEU A 72 -22.43 8.61 6.62
C LEU A 72 -23.90 8.58 6.23
N ALA A 73 -24.22 8.60 4.93
CA ALA A 73 -25.58 8.46 4.45
C ALA A 73 -26.21 7.11 4.87
N ASP A 74 -25.44 6.02 4.75
CA ASP A 74 -25.87 4.68 5.18
C ASP A 74 -26.11 4.59 6.71
N LEU A 75 -25.43 5.43 7.49
CA LEU A 75 -25.62 5.56 8.94
C LEU A 75 -26.78 6.49 9.33
N GLY A 76 -27.50 7.06 8.36
CA GLY A 76 -28.59 8.01 8.62
C GLY A 76 -28.13 9.46 8.86
N HIS A 77 -26.89 9.78 8.51
CA HIS A 77 -26.31 11.12 8.61
C HIS A 77 -25.93 11.68 7.22
N PRO A 78 -26.90 11.84 6.30
CA PRO A 78 -26.59 12.31 4.95
C PRO A 78 -26.04 13.74 4.97
N ILE A 79 -24.94 13.94 4.26
CA ILE A 79 -24.36 15.25 4.00
C ILE A 79 -24.61 15.60 2.54
N THR A 80 -25.33 16.70 2.31
CA THR A 80 -25.61 17.21 0.96
C THR A 80 -24.52 18.18 0.50
N ARG A 81 -23.89 18.91 1.44
CA ARG A 81 -22.84 19.91 1.16
C ARG A 81 -21.63 19.64 2.03
N VAL A 82 -20.42 19.72 1.47
CA VAL A 82 -19.18 19.40 2.21
C VAL A 82 -19.02 20.23 3.49
N GLU A 83 -19.55 21.44 3.51
CA GLU A 83 -19.55 22.37 4.64
C GLU A 83 -20.50 21.95 5.76
N GLN A 84 -21.34 20.93 5.58
CA GLN A 84 -22.16 20.38 6.66
C GLN A 84 -21.40 19.37 7.52
N LEU A 85 -20.18 19.00 7.14
CA LEU A 85 -19.33 18.17 7.97
C LEU A 85 -19.12 18.86 9.33
N ASP A 86 -19.36 18.10 10.39
CA ASP A 86 -19.28 18.51 11.79
C ASP A 86 -18.76 17.32 12.64
N GLU A 87 -18.57 17.57 13.94
CA GLU A 87 -17.94 16.58 14.83
C GLU A 87 -18.78 15.30 14.98
N ARG A 88 -20.12 15.40 15.02
CA ARG A 88 -20.99 14.22 15.15
C ARG A 88 -20.83 13.27 13.96
N HIS A 89 -20.61 13.78 12.75
CA HIS A 89 -20.33 12.93 11.58
C HIS A 89 -19.00 12.19 11.74
N ALA A 90 -17.95 12.89 12.18
CA ALA A 90 -16.64 12.26 12.41
C ALA A 90 -16.72 11.15 13.47
N VAL A 91 -17.43 11.40 14.57
CA VAL A 91 -17.66 10.40 15.63
C VAL A 91 -18.50 9.22 15.11
N ALA A 92 -19.55 9.46 14.34
CA ALA A 92 -20.38 8.41 13.76
C ALA A 92 -19.58 7.46 12.85
N LEU A 93 -18.69 8.01 12.00
CA LEU A 93 -17.76 7.22 11.18
C LEU A 93 -16.81 6.40 12.04
N LEU A 94 -16.23 7.00 13.09
CA LEU A 94 -15.33 6.29 13.99
C LEU A 94 -16.02 5.09 14.63
N ASP A 95 -17.22 5.29 15.17
CA ASP A 95 -17.98 4.23 15.81
C ASP A 95 -18.43 3.16 14.82
N HIS A 96 -18.74 3.53 13.58
CA HIS A 96 -19.00 2.58 12.51
C HIS A 96 -17.77 1.72 12.19
N TRP A 97 -16.59 2.32 12.05
CA TRP A 97 -15.35 1.57 11.78
C TRP A 97 -14.96 0.64 12.94
N ARG A 98 -15.23 1.05 14.18
CA ARG A 98 -15.06 0.23 15.38
C ARG A 98 -15.98 -0.99 15.36
N ARG A 99 -17.28 -0.76 15.16
CA ARG A 99 -18.28 -1.84 15.08
C ARG A 99 -17.98 -2.81 13.93
N SER A 100 -17.43 -2.29 12.83
CA SER A 100 -17.00 -3.08 11.67
C SER A 100 -15.66 -3.82 11.87
N LYS A 101 -15.06 -3.74 13.07
CA LYS A 101 -13.78 -4.38 13.42
C LYS A 101 -12.64 -4.06 12.45
N LYS A 102 -12.59 -2.84 11.90
CA LYS A 102 -11.45 -2.40 11.08
C LYS A 102 -10.17 -2.40 11.93
N ALA A 103 -9.04 -2.75 11.29
CA ALA A 103 -7.75 -2.70 11.97
C ALA A 103 -7.42 -1.26 12.41
N LEU A 104 -6.80 -1.10 13.60
CA LEU A 104 -6.46 0.22 14.14
C LEU A 104 -5.55 1.04 13.21
N SER A 105 -4.64 0.39 12.49
CA SER A 105 -3.81 1.04 11.47
C SER A 105 -4.64 1.62 10.32
N THR A 106 -5.67 0.90 9.88
CA THR A 106 -6.63 1.37 8.88
C THR A 106 -7.43 2.56 9.41
N ILE A 107 -7.95 2.47 10.65
CA ILE A 107 -8.69 3.57 11.30
C ILE A 107 -7.82 4.82 11.41
N ARG A 108 -6.55 4.69 11.80
CA ARG A 108 -5.60 5.84 11.84
C ARG A 108 -5.40 6.48 10.47
N GLY A 109 -5.26 5.67 9.42
CA GLY A 109 -5.13 6.18 8.05
C GLY A 109 -6.39 6.90 7.58
N GLU A 110 -7.56 6.31 7.82
CA GLU A 110 -8.86 6.91 7.49
C GLU A 110 -9.11 8.19 8.29
N TRP A 111 -8.81 8.20 9.59
CA TRP A 111 -8.92 9.37 10.47
C TRP A 111 -7.99 10.50 10.03
N SER A 112 -6.74 10.19 9.70
CA SER A 112 -5.78 11.19 9.23
C SER A 112 -6.23 11.82 7.92
N LEU A 113 -6.83 11.04 7.02
CA LEU A 113 -7.38 11.56 5.78
C LEU A 113 -8.62 12.44 6.04
N LEU A 114 -9.51 12.04 6.94
CA LEU A 114 -10.68 12.82 7.33
C LEU A 114 -10.27 14.16 7.98
N ARG A 115 -9.20 14.18 8.78
CA ARG A 115 -8.61 15.42 9.34
C ARG A 115 -8.07 16.34 8.25
N ALA A 116 -7.31 15.79 7.31
CA ALA A 116 -6.79 16.58 6.19
C ALA A 116 -7.94 17.15 5.35
N TRP A 117 -9.02 16.39 5.18
CA TRP A 117 -10.22 16.84 4.51
C TRP A 117 -10.94 17.96 5.25
N ALA A 118 -11.15 17.81 6.56
CA ALA A 118 -11.74 18.85 7.39
C ALA A 118 -10.93 20.16 7.35
N ALA A 119 -9.60 20.07 7.38
CA ALA A 119 -8.74 21.24 7.18
C ALA A 119 -8.92 21.88 5.79
N ALA A 120 -9.03 21.07 4.74
CA ALA A 120 -9.20 21.56 3.36
C ALA A 120 -10.51 22.30 3.10
N ILE A 121 -11.57 21.95 3.82
CA ILE A 121 -12.86 22.67 3.78
C ILE A 121 -12.93 23.83 4.78
N GLY A 122 -11.80 24.20 5.41
CA GLY A 122 -11.72 25.31 6.36
C GLY A 122 -12.25 25.01 7.77
N LYS A 123 -12.35 23.74 8.15
CA LYS A 123 -12.88 23.28 9.44
C LYS A 123 -11.94 22.31 10.20
N PRO A 124 -10.69 22.67 10.47
CA PRO A 124 -9.71 21.77 11.10
C PRO A 124 -10.13 21.27 12.50
N GLU A 125 -10.96 22.02 13.21
CA GLU A 125 -11.47 21.72 14.56
C GLU A 125 -12.52 20.61 14.59
N VAL A 126 -13.21 20.36 13.47
CA VAL A 126 -14.27 19.33 13.37
C VAL A 126 -13.72 17.93 13.61
N VAL A 127 -12.49 17.66 13.18
CA VAL A 127 -11.85 16.34 13.32
C VAL A 127 -10.61 16.47 14.19
N ARG A 128 -10.83 16.35 15.50
CA ARG A 128 -9.76 16.45 16.51
C ARG A 128 -8.83 15.22 16.49
N PRO A 129 -7.66 15.26 17.17
CA PRO A 129 -6.75 14.12 17.24
C PRO A 129 -7.44 12.84 17.72
N LEU A 130 -7.15 11.71 17.07
CA LEU A 130 -7.76 10.40 17.39
C LEU A 130 -7.59 10.03 18.87
N THR A 131 -6.51 10.46 19.51
CA THR A 131 -6.20 10.23 20.92
C THR A 131 -7.27 10.74 21.88
N LEU A 132 -8.06 11.74 21.48
CA LEU A 132 -9.19 12.24 22.29
C LEU A 132 -10.38 11.28 22.30
N TYR A 133 -10.58 10.54 21.22
CA TYR A 133 -11.70 9.61 21.05
C TYR A 133 -11.32 8.15 21.34
N TRP A 134 -10.03 7.82 21.21
CA TRP A 134 -9.51 6.46 21.35
C TRP A 134 -8.47 6.39 22.46
N LYS A 135 -8.95 6.16 23.70
CA LYS A 135 -8.12 6.06 24.92
C LYS A 135 -7.44 4.69 25.12
N GLU A 136 -7.64 3.76 24.19
CA GLU A 136 -7.14 2.38 24.35
C GLU A 136 -5.61 2.37 24.44
N SER A 137 -5.11 1.76 25.51
CA SER A 137 -3.68 1.71 25.82
C SER A 137 -2.92 1.07 24.66
N ILE A 138 -1.88 1.77 24.21
CA ILE A 138 -0.94 1.30 23.20
C ILE A 138 -0.18 0.12 23.82
N LYS A 139 -0.78 -1.08 23.83
CA LYS A 139 -0.10 -2.31 24.26
C LYS A 139 0.79 -2.91 23.18
N ARG A 140 0.93 -2.26 22.03
CA ARG A 140 1.89 -2.65 21.02
C ARG A 140 2.88 -1.51 20.83
N PRO A 141 4.18 -1.71 21.11
CA PRO A 141 5.18 -0.77 20.62
C PRO A 141 4.92 -0.57 19.12
N PRO A 142 5.17 0.64 18.58
CA PRO A 142 4.95 0.91 17.17
C PRO A 142 5.64 -0.20 16.39
N GLN A 143 4.83 -1.08 15.79
CA GLN A 143 5.37 -1.89 14.71
C GLN A 143 5.81 -0.84 13.70
N PRO A 144 7.11 -0.78 13.37
CA PRO A 144 7.58 0.15 12.36
C PRO A 144 6.66 -0.02 11.16
N ALA A 145 6.32 1.10 10.52
CA ALA A 145 5.65 1.06 9.23
C ALA A 145 6.35 -0.01 8.36
N PRO A 146 5.67 -0.65 7.39
CA PRO A 146 6.37 -1.45 6.38
C PRO A 146 7.24 -0.56 5.47
N GLY A 147 7.98 0.39 6.04
CA GLY A 147 9.22 0.95 5.56
C GLY A 147 10.35 0.24 6.29
N HIS A 148 10.93 -0.73 5.59
CA HIS A 148 12.37 -1.01 5.61
C HIS A 148 12.99 -1.20 7.00
N SER A 149 12.34 -1.98 7.87
CA SER A 149 13.12 -2.77 8.81
C SER A 149 14.16 -3.49 7.95
N ALA A 150 15.45 -3.26 8.20
CA ALA A 150 16.54 -3.96 7.52
C ALA A 150 16.09 -5.42 7.42
N ARG A 151 15.73 -5.86 6.20
CA ARG A 151 15.20 -7.21 6.01
C ARG A 151 16.32 -8.09 6.50
N HIS A 152 16.20 -8.63 7.71
CA HIS A 152 17.17 -9.54 8.24
C HIS A 152 17.29 -10.62 7.17
N GLN A 153 18.45 -10.68 6.52
CA GLN A 153 18.62 -11.56 5.38
C GLN A 153 18.47 -12.96 5.94
N ASP A 154 17.29 -13.55 5.72
CA ASP A 154 17.04 -14.94 6.07
C ASP A 154 17.88 -15.76 5.08
N ILE A 155 19.11 -16.07 5.51
CA ILE A 155 20.10 -16.79 4.70
C ILE A 155 19.49 -18.11 4.21
N THR A 156 18.67 -18.77 5.03
CA THR A 156 17.96 -20.00 4.66
C THR A 156 17.02 -19.76 3.48
N LEU A 157 16.26 -18.67 3.51
CA LEU A 157 15.39 -18.28 2.40
C LEU A 157 16.20 -17.93 1.15
N LEU A 158 17.27 -17.14 1.28
CA LEU A 158 18.12 -16.77 0.14
C LEU A 158 18.73 -18.00 -0.53
N ASN A 159 19.22 -18.96 0.25
CA ASN A 159 19.75 -20.21 -0.28
C ASN A 159 18.67 -21.04 -1.00
N ALA A 160 17.46 -21.11 -0.45
CA ALA A 160 16.34 -21.78 -1.10
C ALA A 160 15.93 -21.10 -2.42
N LEU A 161 15.94 -19.76 -2.46
CA LEU A 161 15.65 -19.00 -3.68
C LEU A 161 16.74 -19.19 -4.73
N ARG A 162 18.01 -19.19 -4.32
CA ARG A 162 19.16 -19.41 -5.21
C ARG A 162 19.16 -20.80 -5.84
N ALA A 163 18.73 -21.81 -5.08
CA ALA A 163 18.60 -23.19 -5.55
C ALA A 163 17.33 -23.45 -6.38
N GLY A 164 16.42 -22.48 -6.47
CA GLY A 164 15.20 -22.60 -7.27
C GLY A 164 15.48 -22.57 -8.77
N SER A 165 14.50 -23.03 -9.57
CA SER A 165 14.58 -23.01 -11.03
C SER A 165 14.60 -21.60 -11.64
N ASP A 166 14.17 -20.60 -10.86
CA ASP A 166 14.12 -19.20 -11.27
C ASP A 166 14.83 -18.32 -10.24
N ALA A 167 16.09 -18.00 -10.53
CA ALA A 167 16.93 -17.17 -9.68
C ALA A 167 16.51 -15.69 -9.66
N THR A 168 15.52 -15.27 -10.46
CA THR A 168 15.01 -13.88 -10.44
C THR A 168 14.57 -13.48 -9.03
N HIS A 169 13.88 -14.36 -8.29
CA HIS A 169 13.44 -14.06 -6.93
C HIS A 169 14.62 -13.82 -5.97
N TYR A 170 15.70 -14.58 -6.12
CA TYR A 170 16.92 -14.41 -5.33
C TYR A 170 17.56 -13.04 -5.61
N TRP A 171 17.70 -12.66 -6.87
CA TRP A 171 18.30 -11.39 -7.26
C TRP A 171 17.48 -10.17 -6.83
N VAL A 172 16.15 -10.26 -6.89
CA VAL A 172 15.26 -9.22 -6.35
C VAL A 172 15.50 -9.03 -4.85
N GLU A 173 15.57 -10.10 -4.06
CA GLU A 173 15.83 -9.98 -2.62
C GLU A 173 17.24 -9.43 -2.31
N ARG A 174 18.26 -9.85 -3.07
CA ARG A 174 19.63 -9.30 -2.92
C ARG A 174 19.69 -7.81 -3.25
N ALA A 175 19.05 -7.38 -4.35
CA ALA A 175 18.96 -5.98 -4.71
C ALA A 175 18.23 -5.16 -3.63
N CYS A 176 17.10 -5.65 -3.12
CA CYS A 176 16.38 -4.98 -2.03
C CYS A 176 17.25 -4.84 -0.76
N ALA A 177 18.00 -5.87 -0.39
CA ALA A 177 18.75 -5.90 0.87
C ALA A 177 20.09 -5.15 0.82
N VAL A 178 20.75 -5.08 -0.34
CA VAL A 178 22.05 -4.40 -0.50
C VAL A 178 21.88 -2.99 -1.02
N LEU A 179 21.00 -2.79 -1.99
CA LEU A 179 20.79 -1.50 -2.67
C LEU A 179 19.62 -0.69 -2.09
N HIS A 180 18.94 -1.21 -1.05
CA HIS A 180 17.81 -0.57 -0.36
C HIS A 180 16.65 -0.19 -1.31
N LEU A 181 16.46 -1.00 -2.36
CA LEU A 181 15.40 -0.82 -3.34
C LEU A 181 14.10 -1.45 -2.85
N THR A 182 12.97 -0.89 -3.31
CA THR A 182 11.69 -1.61 -3.25
C THR A 182 11.68 -2.77 -4.25
N VAL A 183 10.75 -3.71 -4.09
CA VAL A 183 10.61 -4.85 -5.02
C VAL A 183 10.36 -4.36 -6.45
N ALA A 184 9.53 -3.33 -6.62
CA ALA A 184 9.23 -2.75 -7.92
C ALA A 184 10.49 -2.13 -8.56
N GLU A 185 11.24 -1.33 -7.80
CA GLU A 185 12.50 -0.74 -8.27
C GLU A 185 13.55 -1.80 -8.60
N ALA A 186 13.63 -2.88 -7.83
CA ALA A 186 14.54 -3.99 -8.10
C ALA A 186 14.16 -4.72 -9.40
N MET A 187 12.87 -4.89 -9.70
CA MET A 187 12.40 -5.55 -10.93
C MET A 187 12.72 -4.75 -12.18
N THR A 188 12.68 -3.43 -12.11
CA THR A 188 13.01 -2.53 -13.23
C THR A 188 14.43 -1.99 -13.15
N LEU A 189 15.29 -2.65 -12.37
CA LEU A 189 16.65 -2.17 -12.12
C LEU A 189 17.51 -2.31 -13.36
N ASP A 190 18.07 -1.20 -13.82
CA ASP A 190 19.23 -1.18 -14.71
C ASP A 190 20.52 -1.11 -13.86
N CYS A 191 21.39 -2.11 -14.00
CA CYS A 191 22.66 -2.17 -13.27
C CYS A 191 23.75 -1.31 -13.89
N GLN A 192 23.64 -0.88 -15.15
CA GLN A 192 24.67 -0.09 -15.84
C GLN A 192 24.94 1.27 -15.16
N PRO A 193 23.91 2.07 -14.80
CA PRO A 193 24.11 3.29 -14.01
C PRO A 193 24.87 3.07 -12.71
N ILE A 194 24.57 1.98 -11.97
CA ILE A 194 25.23 1.67 -10.70
C ILE A 194 26.72 1.38 -10.90
N LEU A 195 27.06 0.58 -11.90
CA LEU A 195 28.46 0.24 -12.18
C LEU A 195 29.25 1.46 -12.62
N ARG A 196 28.69 2.31 -13.49
CA ARG A 196 29.32 3.58 -13.91
C ARG A 196 29.55 4.53 -12.73
N PHE A 197 28.59 4.61 -11.80
CA PHE A 197 28.74 5.39 -10.58
C PHE A 197 29.87 4.85 -9.70
N LEU A 198 29.96 3.53 -9.54
CA LEU A 198 31.03 2.86 -8.79
C LEU A 198 32.41 2.93 -9.45
N GLU A 199 32.48 3.23 -10.75
CA GLU A 199 33.71 3.53 -11.49
C GLU A 199 34.15 5.00 -11.36
N GLY A 200 33.37 5.83 -10.64
CA GLY A 200 33.66 7.26 -10.48
C GLY A 200 33.30 8.12 -11.70
N ARG A 201 32.49 7.61 -12.64
CA ARG A 201 32.02 8.41 -13.79
C ARG A 201 31.00 9.45 -13.33
N ARG A 202 31.23 10.71 -13.74
CA ARG A 202 30.30 11.83 -13.51
C ARG A 202 29.10 11.72 -14.49
N ASN A 203 27.94 12.27 -14.11
CA ASN A 203 26.64 12.22 -14.83
C ASN A 203 25.86 10.90 -14.76
N VAL A 204 25.79 10.27 -13.58
CA VAL A 204 24.78 9.22 -13.36
C VAL A 204 23.67 9.78 -12.47
N ASP A 205 22.47 9.91 -13.03
CA ASP A 205 21.29 10.30 -12.27
C ASP A 205 20.76 9.09 -11.49
N LEU A 206 21.33 8.87 -10.31
CA LEU A 206 20.83 7.88 -9.36
C LEU A 206 20.05 8.60 -8.26
N LYS A 207 18.92 7.98 -7.86
CA LYS A 207 18.17 8.46 -6.69
C LYS A 207 19.11 8.57 -5.48
N ALA A 208 19.03 9.68 -4.75
CA ALA A 208 19.92 9.95 -3.59
C ALA A 208 20.01 8.79 -2.58
N ARG A 209 18.89 8.08 -2.37
CA ARG A 209 18.84 6.89 -1.49
C ARG A 209 19.74 5.75 -1.99
N LEU A 210 19.77 5.50 -3.30
CA LEU A 210 20.62 4.48 -3.90
C LEU A 210 22.10 4.88 -3.80
N CYS A 211 22.43 6.15 -4.02
CA CYS A 211 23.78 6.67 -3.77
C CYS A 211 24.22 6.43 -2.32
N ALA A 212 23.35 6.74 -1.35
CA ALA A 212 23.63 6.52 0.08
C ALA A 212 23.82 5.04 0.42
N ALA A 213 22.99 4.15 -0.13
CA ALA A 213 23.13 2.70 0.02
C ALA A 213 24.49 2.21 -0.52
N ILE A 214 24.85 2.64 -1.73
CA ILE A 214 26.13 2.30 -2.37
C ILE A 214 27.30 2.81 -1.53
N ALA A 215 27.24 4.06 -1.05
CA ALA A 215 28.30 4.65 -0.23
C ALA A 215 28.52 3.90 1.09
N THR A 216 27.48 3.29 1.65
CA THR A 216 27.58 2.52 2.90
C THR A 216 28.33 1.19 2.69
N ARG A 217 28.13 0.53 1.55
CA ARG A 217 28.71 -0.80 1.23
C ARG A 217 29.10 -0.91 -0.24
N PRO A 218 30.15 -0.20 -0.70
CA PRO A 218 30.44 -0.06 -2.13
C PRO A 218 30.91 -1.37 -2.78
N HIS A 219 31.68 -2.20 -2.07
CA HIS A 219 32.12 -3.50 -2.56
C HIS A 219 30.94 -4.46 -2.76
N GLU A 220 30.08 -4.62 -1.74
CA GLU A 220 28.91 -5.50 -1.84
C GLU A 220 27.93 -5.01 -2.92
N ALA A 221 27.73 -3.69 -3.03
CA ALA A 221 26.90 -3.11 -4.08
C ALA A 221 27.45 -3.42 -5.49
N ARG A 222 28.78 -3.35 -5.67
CA ARG A 222 29.45 -3.71 -6.93
C ARG A 222 29.22 -5.18 -7.28
N GLU A 223 29.49 -6.08 -6.33
CA GLU A 223 29.33 -7.52 -6.54
C GLU A 223 27.89 -7.89 -6.90
N VAL A 224 26.90 -7.31 -6.20
CA VAL A 224 25.49 -7.55 -6.49
C VAL A 224 25.12 -7.01 -7.88
N ALA A 225 25.54 -5.79 -8.23
CA ALA A 225 25.24 -5.20 -9.54
C ALA A 225 25.87 -6.01 -10.69
N GLN A 226 27.14 -6.43 -10.55
CA GLN A 226 27.82 -7.27 -11.54
C GLN A 226 27.14 -8.64 -11.69
N SER A 227 26.78 -9.27 -10.56
CA SER A 227 26.16 -10.59 -10.59
C SER A 227 24.74 -10.57 -11.17
N ILE A 228 23.97 -9.51 -10.89
CA ILE A 228 22.67 -9.30 -11.53
C ILE A 228 22.84 -9.12 -13.03
N LEU A 229 23.79 -8.29 -13.48
CA LEU A 229 24.06 -8.09 -14.90
C LEU A 229 24.44 -9.39 -15.62
N ALA A 230 25.33 -10.19 -15.02
CA ALA A 230 25.73 -11.48 -15.58
C ALA A 230 24.55 -12.47 -15.68
N PHE A 231 23.68 -12.49 -14.66
CA PHE A 231 22.45 -13.28 -14.71
C PHE A 231 21.51 -12.80 -15.82
N LEU A 232 21.30 -11.49 -15.94
CA LEU A 232 20.43 -10.89 -16.96
C LEU A 232 20.93 -11.23 -18.37
N GLN A 233 22.23 -11.17 -18.59
CA GLN A 233 22.87 -11.61 -19.85
C GLN A 233 22.64 -13.10 -20.11
N SER A 234 22.79 -13.97 -19.11
CA SER A 234 22.64 -15.42 -19.31
C SER A 234 21.19 -15.84 -19.62
N VAL A 235 20.20 -15.08 -19.14
CA VAL A 235 18.78 -15.33 -19.43
C VAL A 235 18.23 -14.48 -20.59
N GLY A 236 19.07 -13.66 -21.24
CA GLY A 236 18.67 -12.79 -22.35
C GLY A 236 17.64 -11.72 -21.97
N ARG A 237 17.80 -11.07 -20.81
CA ARG A 237 16.91 -10.00 -20.32
C ARG A 237 17.70 -8.73 -20.02
N GLU A 238 17.04 -7.58 -20.13
CA GLU A 238 17.63 -6.29 -19.77
C GLU A 238 17.40 -5.92 -18.30
N VAL A 239 16.32 -6.45 -17.69
CA VAL A 239 15.91 -6.17 -16.31
C VAL A 239 15.40 -7.44 -15.63
N LEU A 240 15.29 -7.40 -14.30
CA LEU A 240 14.81 -8.54 -13.51
C LEU A 240 13.31 -8.85 -13.71
N LEU A 241 12.55 -7.93 -14.30
CA LEU A 241 11.15 -8.14 -14.66
C LEU A 241 11.01 -9.27 -15.69
N TRP A 242 10.10 -10.22 -15.44
CA TRP A 242 9.81 -11.29 -16.39
C TRP A 242 9.22 -10.72 -17.69
N GLN A 243 9.71 -11.21 -18.82
CA GLN A 243 9.13 -10.92 -20.14
C GLN A 243 7.64 -11.26 -20.12
N SER A 244 6.80 -10.41 -20.73
CA SER A 244 5.33 -10.53 -20.81
C SER A 244 4.53 -10.33 -19.51
N VAL A 245 5.17 -10.03 -18.38
CA VAL A 245 4.48 -9.81 -17.10
C VAL A 245 4.51 -8.33 -16.73
N ASP A 246 3.34 -7.74 -16.50
CA ASP A 246 3.27 -6.38 -15.98
C ASP A 246 3.87 -6.27 -14.57
N LEU A 247 4.38 -5.09 -14.21
CA LEU A 247 5.09 -4.88 -12.96
C LEU A 247 4.26 -5.23 -11.71
N ALA A 248 2.96 -4.92 -11.71
CA ALA A 248 2.09 -5.19 -10.57
C ALA A 248 1.89 -6.71 -10.35
N LYS A 249 1.70 -7.46 -11.44
CA LYS A 249 1.64 -8.92 -11.41
C LYS A 249 2.99 -9.52 -11.03
N ALA A 250 4.10 -8.96 -11.50
CA ALA A 250 5.44 -9.43 -11.13
C ALA A 250 5.70 -9.27 -9.63
N VAL A 251 5.37 -8.10 -9.05
CA VAL A 251 5.46 -7.86 -7.60
C VAL A 251 4.60 -8.87 -6.83
N THR A 252 3.37 -9.11 -7.29
CA THR A 252 2.45 -10.07 -6.65
C THR A 252 2.97 -11.51 -6.75
N ARG A 253 3.46 -11.92 -7.94
CA ARG A 253 4.11 -13.22 -8.18
C ARG A 253 5.29 -13.42 -7.25
N HIS A 254 6.13 -12.41 -7.09
CA HIS A 254 7.26 -12.44 -6.18
C HIS A 254 6.83 -12.60 -4.71
N ALA A 255 5.87 -11.81 -4.24
CA ALA A 255 5.34 -11.93 -2.88
C ALA A 255 4.76 -13.33 -2.60
N ASN A 256 3.99 -13.87 -3.55
CA ASN A 256 3.42 -15.22 -3.45
C ASN A 256 4.50 -16.31 -3.40
N HIS A 257 5.55 -16.18 -4.21
CA HIS A 257 6.67 -17.11 -4.20
C HIS A 257 7.41 -17.11 -2.85
N LEU A 258 7.70 -15.94 -2.28
CA LEU A 258 8.33 -15.85 -0.95
C LEU A 258 7.45 -16.49 0.14
N ALA A 259 6.14 -16.25 0.10
CA ALA A 259 5.20 -16.85 1.05
C ALA A 259 5.17 -18.38 0.91
N TYR A 260 5.23 -18.90 -0.32
CA TYR A 260 5.34 -20.33 -0.58
C TYR A 260 6.65 -20.90 -0.02
N GLN A 261 7.80 -20.32 -0.37
CA GLN A 261 9.11 -20.81 0.09
C GLN A 261 9.22 -20.81 1.61
N ARG A 262 8.77 -19.75 2.29
CA ARG A 262 8.75 -19.69 3.76
C ARG A 262 7.88 -20.78 4.37
N ARG A 263 6.74 -21.12 3.77
CA ARG A 263 5.91 -22.24 4.22
C ARG A 263 6.63 -23.58 4.07
N GLN A 264 7.34 -23.78 2.96
CA GLN A 264 8.12 -25.02 2.76
C GLN A 264 9.27 -25.14 3.75
N LEU A 265 10.00 -24.06 4.02
CA LEU A 265 11.07 -24.06 5.01
C LEU A 265 10.56 -24.35 6.43
N LYS A 266 9.41 -23.77 6.82
CA LYS A 266 8.78 -24.08 8.11
C LYS A 266 8.38 -25.55 8.23
N LYS A 267 7.80 -26.15 7.18
CA LYS A 267 7.47 -27.58 7.17
C LYS A 267 8.70 -28.45 7.40
N LYS A 268 9.80 -28.16 6.70
CA LYS A 268 11.08 -28.88 6.87
C LYS A 268 11.63 -28.77 8.30
N GLN A 269 11.54 -27.59 8.91
CA GLN A 269 11.97 -27.39 10.31
C GLN A 269 11.12 -28.18 11.32
N VAL A 270 9.81 -28.27 11.09
CA VAL A 270 8.91 -29.06 11.95
C VAL A 270 9.21 -30.55 11.85
N VAL A 271 9.40 -31.07 10.62
CA VAL A 271 9.73 -32.49 10.41
C VAL A 271 11.07 -32.84 11.04
N PHE A 272 12.09 -31.99 10.89
CA PHE A 272 13.41 -32.23 11.48
C PHE A 272 13.34 -32.32 13.02
N ARG A 273 12.53 -31.47 13.68
CA ARG A 273 12.34 -31.50 15.14
C ARG A 273 11.55 -32.69 15.66
N GLN A 274 10.79 -33.38 14.81
CA GLN A 274 10.04 -34.59 15.19
C GLN A 274 10.86 -35.88 14.99
N ALA A 275 11.96 -35.80 14.25
CA ALA A 275 12.85 -36.93 13.96
C ALA A 275 14.08 -36.99 14.88
N THR A 276 14.30 -35.97 15.70
CA THR A 276 15.34 -35.87 16.74
C THR A 276 14.72 -35.99 18.11
#